data_AF-A0A1J3GNV0-F1
#
_entry.id   AF-A0A1J3GNV0-F1
#
_cell.length_a   1.000
_cell.length_b   1.000
_cell.length_c   1.000
_cell.angle_alpha   90.00
_cell.angle_beta   90.00
_cell.angle_gamma   90.00
#
_symmetry.space_group_name_H-M   'P 1'
#
loop_
_entity.id
_entity.type
_entity.pdbx_description
1 polymer ?
#
loop_
_entity_poly.entity_id
_entity_poly.type
_entity_poly.pdbx_seq_one_letter_code
_entity_poly.pdbx_strand_id
1 'polypeptide(L)'
;TSQEDTLMGFATWEPPHGPYRSFRYPWNMYVKVGGALRHCAFMVMALHGCILSEIQAAEDKRQEFRNELQRVGVEGAKVLRYIGEKLKKMERINTTENILQEIHQAAEELQSKIDKKSYLLVNAKNWAIGNESRDLTDEYKISNLDEDLSRILAHKSQSEAILRPPTNWDAVSTSKSPNSETIHHQPQTVIQKQPSWPSRISLAPGSMLQPQEEEEATRVMYESASDLSLATFASLLIEFVARLQNLVRAYDDLSQKANFKEAVAK
;
A
#
# COMPACT_ATOMS: atom_id res chain seq x y z
N THR A 1 -0.43 1.83 -19.09
CA THR A 1 0.59 2.51 -19.93
C THR A 1 0.32 2.28 -21.40
N SER A 2 0.11 1.05 -21.88
CA SER A 2 -0.11 0.76 -23.32
C SER A 2 -1.15 1.64 -24.05
N GLN A 3 -2.31 1.90 -23.44
CA GLN A 3 -3.34 2.77 -24.05
C GLN A 3 -2.92 4.24 -24.12
N GLU A 4 -2.27 4.77 -23.07
CA GLU A 4 -1.78 6.16 -23.05
C GLU A 4 -0.66 6.37 -24.05
N ASP A 5 0.23 5.39 -24.18
CA ASP A 5 1.33 5.42 -25.16
C ASP A 5 0.79 5.40 -26.60
N THR A 6 -0.29 4.65 -26.83
CA THR A 6 -0.99 4.63 -28.13
C THR A 6 -1.62 5.99 -28.42
N LEU A 7 -2.33 6.60 -27.46
CA LEU A 7 -2.91 7.94 -27.60
C LEU A 7 -1.85 9.02 -27.84
N MET A 8 -0.72 8.94 -27.15
CA MET A 8 0.44 9.82 -27.37
C MET A 8 1.00 9.68 -28.79
N GLY A 9 1.03 8.46 -29.33
CA GLY A 9 1.44 8.20 -30.72
C GLY A 9 0.56 8.94 -31.72
N PHE A 10 -0.76 8.97 -31.50
CA PHE A 10 -1.69 9.74 -32.32
C PHE A 10 -1.52 11.25 -32.12
N ALA A 11 -1.39 11.72 -30.88
CA ALA A 11 -1.23 13.13 -30.55
C ALA A 11 0.02 13.76 -31.21
N THR A 12 1.07 12.97 -31.43
CA THR A 12 2.30 13.43 -32.10
C THR A 12 2.06 13.95 -33.52
N TRP A 13 0.98 13.50 -34.19
CA TRP A 13 0.59 13.94 -35.52
C TRP A 13 -0.38 15.11 -35.53
N GLU A 14 -0.84 15.59 -34.38
CA GLU A 14 -1.78 16.70 -34.32
C GLU A 14 -1.09 18.01 -34.75
N PRO A 15 -1.68 18.75 -35.70
CA PRO A 15 -1.17 20.07 -36.04
C PRO A 15 -1.32 21.03 -34.84
N PRO A 16 -0.50 22.10 -34.75
CA PRO A 16 -0.64 23.08 -33.68
C PRO A 16 -2.05 23.68 -33.63
N HIS A 17 -2.68 23.68 -32.45
CA HIS A 17 -4.04 24.14 -32.28
C HIS A 17 -4.31 24.64 -30.85
N GLY A 18 -5.22 25.60 -30.70
CA GLY A 18 -5.69 26.07 -29.39
C GLY A 18 -4.55 26.47 -28.43
N PRO A 19 -4.48 25.88 -27.22
CA PRO A 19 -3.36 26.08 -26.29
C PRO A 19 -2.04 25.42 -26.72
N TYR A 20 -2.08 24.43 -27.61
CA TYR A 20 -0.96 23.61 -28.05
C TYR A 20 -0.32 24.20 -29.32
N ARG A 21 0.41 25.31 -29.16
CA ARG A 21 0.79 26.20 -30.27
C ARG A 21 2.11 25.88 -30.99
N SER A 22 2.84 24.85 -30.59
CA SER A 22 4.16 24.55 -31.16
C SER A 22 4.18 23.24 -31.96
N PHE A 23 4.91 23.24 -33.07
CA PHE A 23 5.26 22.01 -33.79
C PHE A 23 6.14 21.13 -32.89
N ARG A 24 5.88 19.81 -32.86
CA ARG A 24 6.50 18.86 -31.91
C ARG A 24 6.23 19.21 -30.44
N TYR A 25 4.95 19.28 -30.09
CA TYR A 25 4.50 19.49 -28.71
C TYR A 25 4.91 18.31 -27.79
N PRO A 26 5.28 18.53 -26.51
CA PRO A 26 5.85 17.49 -25.65
C PRO A 26 4.79 16.59 -25.01
N TRP A 27 4.07 15.81 -25.82
CA TRP A 27 2.98 14.92 -25.39
C TRP A 27 3.41 13.87 -24.36
N ASN A 28 4.67 13.40 -24.43
CA ASN A 28 5.22 12.45 -23.47
C ASN A 28 5.24 12.96 -22.02
N MET A 29 5.32 14.29 -21.83
CA MET A 29 5.25 14.88 -20.49
C MET A 29 3.84 14.78 -19.89
N TYR A 30 2.79 14.79 -20.71
CA TYR A 30 1.42 14.57 -20.25
C TYR A 30 1.22 13.13 -19.76
N VAL A 31 1.80 12.15 -20.47
CA VAL A 31 1.79 10.74 -20.01
C VAL A 31 2.52 10.60 -18.68
N LYS A 32 3.66 11.29 -18.50
CA LYS A 32 4.40 11.32 -17.22
C LYS A 32 3.55 11.88 -16.07
N VAL A 33 2.88 13.02 -16.30
CA VAL A 33 1.97 13.64 -15.30
C VAL A 33 0.78 12.72 -15.01
N GLY A 34 0.17 12.14 -16.05
CA GLY A 34 -0.94 11.17 -15.91
C GLY A 34 -0.53 9.94 -15.10
N GLY A 35 0.67 9.42 -15.32
CA GLY A 35 1.25 8.34 -14.52
C GLY A 35 1.39 8.70 -13.04
N ALA A 36 1.96 9.87 -12.73
CA ALA A 36 2.08 10.35 -11.35
C ALA A 36 0.71 10.57 -10.68
N LEU A 37 -0.26 11.13 -11.42
CA LEU A 37 -1.61 11.37 -10.94
C LEU A 37 -2.34 10.05 -10.65
N ARG A 38 -2.18 9.04 -11.50
CA ARG A 38 -2.75 7.70 -11.29
C ARG A 38 -2.27 7.08 -9.97
N HIS A 39 -0.98 7.22 -9.66
CA HIS A 39 -0.47 6.74 -8.39
C HIS A 39 -1.09 7.48 -7.19
N CYS A 40 -1.36 8.78 -7.30
CA CYS A 40 -2.10 9.52 -6.29
C CYS A 40 -3.53 8.98 -6.15
N ALA A 41 -4.21 8.72 -7.27
CA ALA A 41 -5.57 8.19 -7.29
C ALA A 41 -5.67 6.79 -6.66
N PHE A 42 -4.68 5.91 -6.86
CA PHE A 42 -4.65 4.60 -6.20
C PHE A 42 -4.60 4.72 -4.67
N MET A 43 -3.86 5.70 -4.13
CA MET A 43 -3.84 5.92 -2.68
C MET A 43 -5.21 6.41 -2.18
N VAL A 44 -5.85 7.33 -2.90
CA VAL A 44 -7.20 7.80 -2.56
C VAL A 44 -8.23 6.66 -2.62
N MET A 45 -8.13 5.78 -3.61
CA MET A 45 -8.99 4.59 -3.71
C MET A 45 -8.76 3.62 -2.55
N ALA A 46 -7.51 3.43 -2.13
CA ALA A 46 -7.20 2.61 -0.96
C ALA A 46 -7.74 3.24 0.34
N LEU A 47 -7.57 4.55 0.53
CA LEU A 47 -8.14 5.30 1.66
C LEU A 47 -9.68 5.18 1.70
N HIS A 48 -10.34 5.29 0.56
CA HIS A 48 -11.78 5.08 0.45
C HIS A 48 -12.18 3.66 0.87
N GLY A 49 -11.41 2.64 0.45
CA GLY A 49 -11.61 1.26 0.90
C GLY A 49 -11.45 1.10 2.42
N CYS A 50 -10.46 1.74 3.02
CA CYS A 50 -10.28 1.76 4.47
C CYS A 50 -11.50 2.35 5.20
N ILE A 51 -12.11 3.43 4.68
CA ILE A 51 -13.29 4.06 5.30
C ILE A 51 -14.54 3.15 5.20
N LEU A 52 -14.67 2.38 4.12
CA LEU A 52 -15.81 1.46 3.91
C LEU A 52 -15.64 0.08 4.54
N SER A 53 -14.46 -0.22 5.08
CA SER A 53 -14.18 -1.50 5.74
C SER A 53 -15.08 -1.72 6.95
N GLU A 54 -15.54 -2.96 7.15
CA GLU A 54 -16.29 -3.37 8.35
C GLU A 54 -15.42 -3.31 9.62
N ILE A 55 -14.11 -3.56 9.48
CA ILE A 55 -13.16 -3.50 10.58
C ILE A 55 -12.64 -2.07 10.69
N GLN A 56 -13.13 -1.35 11.70
CA GLN A 56 -12.75 0.03 12.02
C GLN A 56 -12.21 0.11 13.43
N ALA A 57 -11.17 0.93 13.63
CA ALA A 57 -10.74 1.31 14.96
C ALA A 57 -11.89 1.94 15.77
N ALA A 58 -11.83 1.73 17.08
CA ALA A 58 -12.74 2.37 18.03
C ALA A 58 -12.79 3.89 17.83
N GLU A 59 -13.96 4.49 18.06
CA GLU A 59 -14.18 5.93 17.83
C GLU A 59 -13.20 6.79 18.62
N ASP A 60 -12.89 6.44 19.88
CA ASP A 60 -11.96 7.18 20.73
C ASP A 60 -10.56 7.26 20.11
N LYS A 61 -10.08 6.14 19.55
CA LYS A 61 -8.78 6.08 18.85
C LYS A 61 -8.84 6.90 17.56
N ARG A 62 -9.95 6.89 16.83
CA ARG A 62 -10.12 7.70 15.61
C ARG A 62 -10.17 9.20 15.89
N GLN A 63 -10.87 9.62 16.95
CA GLN A 63 -10.95 11.03 17.35
C GLN A 63 -9.57 11.59 17.73
N GLU A 64 -8.71 10.77 18.30
CA GLU A 64 -7.37 11.18 18.70
C GLU A 64 -6.47 11.66 17.55
N PHE A 65 -6.62 11.06 16.37
CA PHE A 65 -5.86 11.41 15.16
C PHE A 65 -6.67 12.21 14.14
N ARG A 66 -7.94 12.48 14.43
CA ARG A 66 -8.90 13.05 13.47
C ARG A 66 -8.40 14.35 12.85
N ASN A 67 -7.90 15.27 13.67
CA ASN A 67 -7.53 16.61 13.22
C ASN A 67 -6.35 16.55 12.24
N GLU A 68 -5.33 15.78 12.58
CA GLU A 68 -4.13 15.60 11.76
C GLU A 68 -4.46 14.87 10.45
N LEU A 69 -5.24 13.78 10.51
CA LEU A 69 -5.70 13.06 9.32
C LEU A 69 -6.54 13.95 8.39
N GLN A 70 -7.47 14.72 8.95
CA GLN A 70 -8.31 15.65 8.16
C GLN A 70 -7.47 16.77 7.55
N ARG A 71 -6.52 17.34 8.29
CA ARG A 71 -5.64 18.40 7.80
C ARG A 71 -4.83 17.93 6.59
N VAL A 72 -4.19 16.77 6.67
CA VAL A 72 -3.41 16.22 5.54
C VAL A 72 -4.31 15.97 4.31
N GLY A 73 -5.52 15.43 4.52
CA GLY A 73 -6.48 15.22 3.44
C GLY A 73 -6.92 16.53 2.76
N VAL A 74 -7.20 17.57 3.55
CA VAL A 74 -7.61 18.89 3.04
C VAL A 74 -6.47 19.58 2.30
N GLU A 75 -5.26 19.62 2.85
CA GLU A 75 -4.10 20.23 2.19
C GLU A 75 -3.74 19.48 0.91
N GLY A 76 -3.78 18.14 0.92
CA GLY A 76 -3.57 17.35 -0.29
C GLY A 76 -4.61 17.59 -1.38
N ALA A 77 -5.89 17.77 -1.01
CA ALA A 77 -6.93 18.14 -1.96
C ALA A 77 -6.72 19.55 -2.54
N LYS A 78 -6.23 20.51 -1.75
CA LYS A 78 -5.89 21.85 -2.23
C LYS A 78 -4.77 21.80 -3.27
N VAL A 79 -3.71 21.03 -3.02
CA VAL A 79 -2.60 20.84 -3.99
C VAL A 79 -3.11 20.26 -5.30
N LEU A 80 -3.92 19.20 -5.27
CA LEU A 80 -4.50 18.61 -6.48
C LEU A 80 -5.37 19.60 -7.27
N ARG A 81 -6.23 20.35 -6.57
CA ARG A 81 -7.08 21.38 -7.19
C ARG A 81 -6.24 22.48 -7.83
N TYR A 82 -5.23 22.97 -7.12
CA TYR A 82 -4.32 24.00 -7.62
C TYR A 82 -3.61 23.57 -8.91
N ILE A 83 -3.02 22.36 -8.92
CA ILE A 83 -2.37 21.81 -10.13
C ILE A 83 -3.38 21.67 -11.27
N GLY A 84 -4.59 21.18 -10.98
CA GLY A 84 -5.66 21.05 -11.98
C GLY A 84 -6.08 22.39 -12.60
N GLU A 85 -6.21 23.43 -11.78
CA GLU A 85 -6.52 24.78 -12.25
C GLU A 85 -5.39 25.36 -13.11
N LYS A 86 -4.13 25.18 -12.70
CA LYS A 86 -2.96 25.63 -13.46
C LYS A 86 -2.82 24.89 -14.78
N LEU A 87 -3.03 23.57 -14.79
CA LEU A 87 -3.05 22.76 -16.01
C LEU A 87 -4.14 23.23 -16.97
N LYS A 88 -5.35 23.49 -16.47
CA LYS A 88 -6.47 23.98 -17.29
C LYS A 88 -6.17 25.33 -17.96
N LYS A 89 -5.43 26.21 -17.28
CA LYS A 89 -5.02 27.53 -17.80
C LYS A 89 -3.70 27.50 -18.59
N MET A 90 -2.98 26.37 -18.59
CA MET A 90 -1.63 26.22 -19.14
C MET A 90 -0.66 27.25 -18.55
N GLU A 91 -0.69 27.38 -17.22
CA GLU A 91 0.13 28.30 -16.42
C GLU A 91 1.18 27.53 -15.61
N ARG A 92 2.34 28.13 -15.36
CA ARG A 92 3.36 27.56 -14.48
C ARG A 92 2.94 27.67 -13.01
N ILE A 93 3.55 26.83 -12.15
CA ILE A 93 3.42 27.00 -10.70
C ILE A 93 4.12 28.31 -10.31
N ASN A 94 3.51 29.10 -9.43
CA ASN A 94 4.13 30.30 -8.88
C ASN A 94 5.42 29.91 -8.15
N THR A 95 6.57 30.46 -8.56
CA THR A 95 7.87 30.15 -7.92
C THR A 95 7.93 30.59 -6.45
N THR A 96 7.10 31.56 -6.07
CA THR A 96 7.03 32.12 -4.71
C THR A 96 6.15 31.29 -3.76
N GLU A 97 5.19 30.53 -4.28
CA GLU A 97 4.28 29.72 -3.46
C GLU A 97 4.79 28.28 -3.39
N ASN A 98 5.37 27.90 -2.26
CA ASN A 98 5.67 26.49 -2.01
C ASN A 98 4.38 25.77 -1.61
N ILE A 99 3.59 25.37 -2.61
CA ILE A 99 2.32 24.64 -2.42
C ILE A 99 2.48 23.34 -1.62
N LEU A 100 3.70 22.79 -1.53
CA LEU A 100 3.99 21.57 -0.78
C LEU A 100 4.35 21.82 0.68
N GLN A 101 4.62 23.07 1.08
CA GLN A 101 5.01 23.39 2.45
C GLN A 101 3.91 23.02 3.46
N GLU A 102 2.68 23.46 3.22
CA GLU A 102 1.55 23.20 4.13
C GLU A 102 1.24 21.71 4.28
N ILE A 103 1.29 20.95 3.18
CA ILE A 103 1.02 19.51 3.22
C ILE A 103 2.16 18.73 3.87
N HIS A 104 3.42 19.11 3.65
CA HIS A 104 4.55 18.49 4.34
C HIS A 104 4.49 18.77 5.83
N GLN A 105 4.19 20.00 6.24
CA GLN A 105 4.01 20.34 7.65
C GLN A 105 2.86 19.52 8.26
N ALA A 106 1.72 19.41 7.58
CA ALA A 106 0.60 18.60 8.06
C ALA A 106 1.00 17.11 8.19
N ALA A 107 1.80 16.58 7.27
CA ALA A 107 2.29 15.21 7.31
C ALA A 107 3.28 14.97 8.47
N GLU A 108 4.19 15.90 8.72
CA GLU A 108 5.12 15.87 9.84
C GLU A 108 4.38 15.92 11.18
N GLU A 109 3.34 16.75 11.30
CA GLU A 109 2.49 16.80 12.47
C GLU A 109 1.75 15.48 12.71
N LEU A 110 1.20 14.89 11.64
CA LEU A 110 0.56 13.57 11.70
C LEU A 110 1.56 12.49 12.14
N GLN A 111 2.75 12.47 11.55
CA GLN A 111 3.80 11.51 11.91
C GLN A 111 4.25 11.69 13.37
N SER A 112 4.47 12.92 13.82
CA SER A 112 4.79 13.23 15.22
C SER A 112 3.68 12.78 16.17
N LYS A 113 2.41 12.92 15.77
CA LYS A 113 1.27 12.48 16.57
C LYS A 113 1.22 10.95 16.66
N ILE A 114 1.45 10.25 15.56
CA ILE A 114 1.55 8.78 15.50
C ILE A 114 2.69 8.29 16.39
N ASP A 115 3.87 8.90 16.32
CA ASP A 115 5.01 8.49 17.13
C ASP A 115 4.71 8.61 18.63
N LYS A 116 4.15 9.76 19.05
CA LYS A 116 3.77 10.03 20.45
C LYS A 116 2.66 9.12 20.96
N LYS A 117 1.73 8.71 20.08
CA LYS A 117 0.54 7.91 20.43
C LYS A 117 0.56 6.52 19.81
N SER A 118 1.75 6.02 19.48
CA SER A 118 1.97 4.72 18.86
C SER A 118 1.42 3.57 19.71
N TYR A 119 1.44 3.72 21.03
CA TYR A 119 0.85 2.77 21.97
C TYR A 119 -0.67 2.56 21.80
N LEU A 120 -1.39 3.49 21.16
CA LEU A 120 -2.82 3.33 20.85
C LEU A 120 -3.05 2.46 19.61
N LEU A 121 -2.05 2.33 18.74
CA LEU A 121 -2.11 1.58 17.49
C LEU A 121 -1.44 0.20 17.59
N VAL A 122 -0.63 -0.01 18.64
CA VAL A 122 0.13 -1.24 18.86
C VAL A 122 -0.23 -1.79 20.23
N ASN A 123 -0.91 -2.92 20.27
CA ASN A 123 -1.10 -3.65 21.51
C ASN A 123 0.18 -4.41 21.87
N ALA A 124 1.04 -3.81 22.69
CA ALA A 124 2.34 -4.38 23.08
C ALA A 124 2.24 -5.78 23.69
N LYS A 125 1.11 -6.13 24.32
CA LYS A 125 0.88 -7.47 24.88
C LYS A 125 0.76 -8.53 23.79
N ASN A 126 0.15 -8.19 22.65
CA ASN A 126 -0.10 -9.13 21.55
C ASN A 126 1.13 -9.33 20.64
N TRP A 127 2.10 -8.42 20.67
CA TRP A 127 3.36 -8.53 19.93
C TRP A 127 4.44 -9.30 20.70
N ALA A 128 4.18 -9.66 21.96
CA ALA A 128 5.00 -10.61 22.70
C ALA A 128 4.83 -12.01 22.08
N ILE A 129 5.51 -12.24 20.95
CA ILE A 129 5.65 -13.56 20.35
C ILE A 129 6.35 -14.45 21.37
N GLY A 130 5.57 -15.25 22.10
CA GLY A 130 6.06 -16.38 22.88
C GLY A 130 6.06 -16.26 24.39
N ASN A 131 5.23 -15.41 25.03
CA ASN A 131 5.07 -15.54 26.48
C ASN A 131 3.73 -15.01 27.01
N GLU A 132 2.69 -15.85 27.00
CA GLU A 132 1.64 -15.78 28.01
C GLU A 132 1.29 -17.20 28.49
N SER A 133 1.46 -17.38 29.81
CA SER A 133 1.01 -18.46 30.70
C SER A 133 1.30 -19.93 30.35
N ARG A 134 2.45 -20.43 30.84
CA ARG A 134 2.38 -21.67 31.64
C ARG A 134 2.20 -21.22 33.09
N ASP A 135 1.09 -21.65 33.69
CA ASP A 135 0.67 -21.31 35.03
C ASP A 135 1.81 -21.31 36.05
N LEU A 136 1.83 -20.28 36.90
CA LEU A 136 2.64 -20.19 38.10
C LEU A 136 2.10 -21.14 39.17
N THR A 137 2.24 -22.44 38.93
CA THR A 137 2.24 -23.47 39.97
C THR A 137 3.35 -24.43 39.64
N ASP A 138 4.57 -24.02 39.92
CA ASP A 138 5.69 -24.89 40.30
C ASP A 138 6.78 -24.00 40.91
N GLU A 139 6.53 -23.65 42.18
CA GLU A 139 7.62 -23.47 43.14
C GLU A 139 8.54 -24.71 43.03
N TYR A 140 9.85 -24.53 43.21
CA TYR A 140 10.93 -25.55 43.18
C TYR A 140 11.67 -25.79 41.85
N LYS A 141 12.67 -24.94 41.56
CA LYS A 141 14.12 -25.28 41.56
C LYS A 141 14.93 -24.19 40.84
N ILE A 142 15.53 -23.32 41.63
CA ILE A 142 16.63 -22.46 41.19
C ILE A 142 17.91 -23.30 41.27
N SER A 143 18.41 -23.82 40.14
CA SER A 143 19.79 -24.29 39.99
C SER A 143 20.14 -24.42 38.50
N ASN A 144 21.19 -23.72 38.08
CA ASN A 144 21.91 -23.74 36.78
C ASN A 144 21.56 -22.60 35.79
N LEU A 145 22.09 -21.41 36.07
CA LEU A 145 21.94 -20.20 35.24
C LEU A 145 22.90 -20.14 34.03
N ASP A 146 23.94 -20.97 33.97
CA ASP A 146 25.03 -20.83 32.99
C ASP A 146 24.82 -21.66 31.70
N GLU A 147 24.17 -22.82 31.81
CA GLU A 147 23.94 -23.71 30.67
C GLU A 147 22.73 -23.28 29.81
N ASP A 148 21.76 -22.59 30.42
CA ASP A 148 20.59 -22.05 29.72
C ASP A 148 20.92 -20.80 28.89
N LEU A 149 21.92 -20.00 29.27
CA LEU A 149 22.33 -18.83 28.48
C LEU A 149 22.87 -19.23 27.09
N SER A 150 23.56 -20.37 27.04
CA SER A 150 24.07 -20.95 25.78
C SER A 150 22.95 -21.53 24.90
N ARG A 151 21.85 -22.01 25.49
CA ARG A 151 20.63 -22.39 24.74
C ARG A 151 19.84 -21.18 24.26
N ILE A 152 19.71 -20.15 25.09
CA ILE A 152 18.99 -18.91 24.79
C ILE A 152 19.65 -18.15 23.63
N LEU A 153 20.99 -18.09 23.58
CA LEU A 153 21.74 -17.51 22.48
C LEU A 153 21.72 -18.35 21.18
N ALA A 154 21.35 -19.64 21.27
CA ALA A 154 21.19 -20.52 20.10
C ALA A 154 19.83 -20.37 19.41
N HIS A 155 18.86 -19.66 20.01
CA HIS A 155 17.58 -19.34 19.38
C HIS A 155 17.73 -18.15 18.44
N LYS A 156 18.36 -18.42 17.30
CA LYS A 156 18.35 -17.55 16.12
C LYS A 156 16.89 -17.20 15.77
N SER A 157 16.61 -15.91 15.59
CA SER A 157 15.36 -15.38 15.04
C SER A 157 14.92 -16.19 13.81
N GLN A 158 13.79 -16.89 13.90
CA GLN A 158 13.19 -17.62 12.78
C GLN A 158 12.36 -16.69 11.88
N SER A 159 12.92 -15.54 11.51
CA SER A 159 12.33 -14.66 10.48
C SER A 159 12.67 -15.15 9.07
N GLU A 160 12.67 -16.45 8.82
CA GLU A 160 12.86 -17.03 7.50
C GLU A 160 11.49 -17.45 6.95
N ALA A 161 10.77 -16.51 6.33
CA ALA A 161 9.65 -16.85 5.48
C ALA A 161 10.19 -17.55 4.23
N ILE A 162 10.41 -18.86 4.30
CA ILE A 162 10.69 -19.68 3.13
C ILE A 162 9.39 -19.74 2.31
N LEU A 163 9.22 -18.79 1.39
CA LEU A 163 8.29 -18.93 0.29
C LEU A 163 8.80 -20.06 -0.59
N ARG A 164 8.33 -21.29 -0.36
CA ARG A 164 8.49 -22.37 -1.33
C ARG A 164 7.63 -22.02 -2.54
N PRO A 165 8.20 -21.78 -3.73
CA PRO A 165 7.41 -21.65 -4.94
C PRO A 165 6.72 -23.01 -5.17
N PRO A 166 5.45 -23.05 -5.62
CA PRO A 166 4.85 -24.31 -6.05
C PRO A 166 5.67 -24.87 -7.22
N THR A 167 6.36 -25.98 -6.99
CA THR A 167 7.12 -26.71 -8.01
C THR A 167 6.16 -27.38 -8.98
N ASN A 168 5.56 -26.62 -9.90
CA ASN A 168 4.99 -27.18 -11.13
C ASN A 168 4.72 -26.10 -12.19
N TRP A 169 5.77 -25.46 -12.72
CA TRP A 169 5.63 -24.65 -13.94
C TRP A 169 6.74 -24.84 -14.98
N ASP A 170 7.76 -25.66 -14.72
CA ASP A 170 8.83 -25.92 -15.69
C ASP A 170 8.81 -27.36 -16.18
N ALA A 171 8.01 -27.64 -17.21
CA ALA A 171 8.17 -28.85 -18.01
C ALA A 171 7.68 -28.70 -19.46
N VAL A 172 8.07 -27.63 -20.15
CA VAL A 172 8.04 -27.50 -21.63
C VAL A 172 9.16 -26.50 -21.96
N SER A 173 10.31 -26.78 -22.58
CA SER A 173 10.69 -27.71 -23.64
C SER A 173 12.22 -27.86 -23.63
N THR A 174 12.78 -28.98 -24.13
CA THR A 174 13.86 -28.93 -25.13
C THR A 174 13.87 -30.23 -25.93
N SER A 175 14.01 -30.04 -27.24
CA SER A 175 13.87 -30.92 -28.39
C SER A 175 14.76 -32.17 -28.41
N LYS A 176 14.24 -33.21 -29.08
CA LYS A 176 14.93 -33.98 -30.14
C LYS A 176 13.89 -34.80 -30.94
N SER A 177 13.72 -34.43 -32.21
CA SER A 177 13.11 -35.26 -33.27
C SER A 177 14.07 -36.41 -33.63
N PRO A 178 13.68 -37.54 -34.27
CA PRO A 178 12.88 -37.54 -35.50
C PRO A 178 11.87 -38.69 -35.74
N ASN A 179 10.96 -38.43 -36.69
CA ASN A 179 10.25 -39.32 -37.62
C ASN A 179 8.77 -39.72 -37.37
N SER A 180 7.97 -39.28 -38.35
CA SER A 180 6.83 -39.89 -39.07
C SER A 180 5.53 -40.36 -38.40
N GLU A 181 4.47 -39.80 -38.98
CA GLU A 181 3.16 -40.39 -39.34
C GLU A 181 1.99 -40.41 -38.31
N THR A 182 0.99 -39.57 -38.67
CA THR A 182 -0.47 -39.82 -38.69
C THR A 182 -1.15 -40.52 -37.52
N ILE A 183 -2.07 -39.81 -36.84
CA ILE A 183 -3.52 -40.11 -36.74
C ILE A 183 -4.16 -39.27 -35.62
N HIS A 184 -5.32 -38.69 -35.96
CA HIS A 184 -6.38 -38.18 -35.06
C HIS A 184 -6.41 -38.86 -33.69
N HIS A 185 -6.56 -38.11 -32.59
CA HIS A 185 -7.54 -38.38 -31.52
C HIS A 185 -7.52 -37.22 -30.50
N GLN A 186 -8.70 -36.66 -30.22
CA GLN A 186 -8.93 -35.74 -29.09
C GLN A 186 -8.63 -36.44 -27.76
N PRO A 187 -8.22 -35.70 -26.72
CA PRO A 187 -8.58 -36.04 -25.36
C PRO A 187 -9.46 -34.96 -24.74
N GLN A 188 -10.49 -35.44 -24.06
CA GLN A 188 -11.51 -34.71 -23.32
C GLN A 188 -10.89 -33.70 -22.33
N THR A 189 -11.40 -32.48 -22.34
CA THR A 189 -11.12 -31.48 -21.30
C THR A 189 -11.78 -31.92 -20.00
N VAL A 190 -11.04 -32.65 -19.17
CA VAL A 190 -11.37 -32.79 -17.75
C VAL A 190 -11.10 -31.43 -17.10
N ILE A 191 -12.17 -30.71 -16.75
CA ILE A 191 -12.10 -29.50 -15.94
C ILE A 191 -11.48 -29.90 -14.59
N GLN A 192 -10.19 -29.61 -14.44
CA GLN A 192 -9.49 -29.78 -13.18
C GLN A 192 -10.00 -28.68 -12.23
N LYS A 193 -10.76 -29.09 -11.20
CA LYS A 193 -11.22 -28.20 -10.12
C LYS A 193 -10.04 -27.40 -9.59
N GLN A 194 -10.14 -26.07 -9.70
CA GLN A 194 -9.29 -25.12 -8.98
C GLN A 194 -9.29 -25.47 -7.49
N PRO A 195 -8.15 -25.52 -6.79
CA PRO A 195 -8.16 -25.62 -5.33
C PRO A 195 -8.73 -24.33 -4.76
N SER A 196 -9.82 -24.48 -4.01
CA SER A 196 -10.38 -23.45 -3.15
C SER A 196 -9.30 -22.83 -2.28
N TRP A 197 -9.39 -21.52 -2.08
CA TRP A 197 -8.63 -20.76 -1.07
C TRP A 197 -8.55 -21.53 0.25
N PRO A 198 -7.43 -21.43 1.00
CA PRO A 198 -7.27 -22.18 2.24
C PRO A 198 -8.36 -21.75 3.21
N SER A 199 -9.28 -22.67 3.45
CA SER A 199 -10.29 -22.52 4.50
C SER A 199 -9.55 -22.51 5.83
N ARG A 200 -9.90 -21.51 6.65
CA ARG A 200 -9.47 -21.35 8.03
C ARG A 200 -9.43 -22.69 8.78
N ILE A 201 -8.31 -22.92 9.48
CA ILE A 201 -8.21 -23.58 10.78
C ILE A 201 -9.06 -24.85 10.92
N SER A 202 -8.51 -26.01 10.55
CA SER A 202 -9.07 -27.30 10.99
C SER A 202 -8.69 -27.53 12.45
N LEU A 203 -9.59 -27.23 13.39
CA LEU A 203 -9.49 -27.73 14.76
C LEU A 203 -9.81 -29.23 14.77
N ALA A 204 -8.91 -30.01 15.37
CA ALA A 204 -9.11 -31.44 15.59
C ALA A 204 -10.32 -31.65 16.54
N PRO A 205 -11.22 -32.62 16.27
CA PRO A 205 -12.37 -32.89 17.11
C PRO A 205 -11.91 -33.65 18.36
N GLY A 206 -11.54 -32.93 19.41
CA GLY A 206 -11.10 -33.57 20.65
C GLY A 206 -10.68 -32.65 21.80
N SER A 207 -10.55 -31.34 21.60
CA SER A 207 -10.21 -30.42 22.69
C SER A 207 -11.49 -29.75 23.23
N MET A 208 -12.13 -30.35 24.23
CA MET A 208 -13.13 -29.68 25.07
C MET A 208 -12.42 -28.77 26.09
N LEU A 209 -11.73 -27.74 25.61
CA LEU A 209 -11.19 -26.68 26.47
C LEU A 209 -11.81 -25.34 26.05
N GLN A 210 -12.62 -24.83 26.99
CA GLN A 210 -13.24 -23.51 27.17
C GLN A 210 -13.62 -22.65 25.93
N PRO A 211 -14.94 -22.49 25.66
CA PRO A 211 -15.48 -21.45 24.77
C PRO A 211 -15.02 -20.02 25.11
N GLN A 212 -14.64 -19.77 26.37
CA GLN A 212 -14.26 -18.46 26.88
C GLN A 212 -12.86 -18.00 26.40
N GLU A 213 -11.90 -18.92 26.28
CA GLU A 213 -10.55 -18.60 25.79
C GLU A 213 -10.56 -18.33 24.27
N GLU A 214 -11.39 -19.05 23.51
CA GLU A 214 -11.58 -18.82 22.08
C GLU A 214 -12.27 -17.46 21.80
N GLU A 215 -13.24 -17.07 22.63
CA GLU A 215 -13.94 -15.77 22.54
C GLU A 215 -12.99 -14.60 22.88
N GLU A 216 -12.11 -14.77 23.86
CA GLU A 216 -11.12 -13.76 24.23
C GLU A 216 -10.04 -13.60 23.15
N ALA A 217 -9.52 -14.70 22.60
CA ALA A 217 -8.56 -14.67 21.50
C ALA A 217 -9.13 -13.99 20.24
N THR A 218 -10.39 -14.26 19.90
CA THR A 218 -11.05 -13.63 18.74
C THR A 218 -11.30 -12.14 18.95
N ARG A 219 -11.65 -11.71 20.17
CA ARG A 219 -11.79 -10.29 20.53
C ARG A 219 -10.46 -9.54 20.45
N VAL A 220 -9.39 -10.14 20.96
CA VAL A 220 -8.03 -9.58 20.92
C VAL A 220 -7.52 -9.47 19.47
N MET A 221 -7.81 -10.47 18.63
CA MET A 221 -7.52 -10.43 17.19
C MET A 221 -8.27 -9.30 16.48
N TYR A 222 -9.57 -9.12 16.78
CA TYR A 222 -10.37 -8.04 16.19
C TYR A 222 -9.83 -6.67 16.58
N GLU A 223 -9.49 -6.46 17.86
CA GLU A 223 -8.91 -5.20 18.33
C GLU A 223 -7.60 -4.88 17.60
N SER A 224 -6.72 -5.87 17.47
CA SER A 224 -5.45 -5.72 16.75
C SER A 224 -5.64 -5.39 15.27
N ALA A 225 -6.61 -6.04 14.61
CA ALA A 225 -6.97 -5.76 13.23
C ALA A 225 -7.59 -4.36 13.06
N SER A 226 -8.38 -3.90 14.04
CA SER A 226 -8.98 -2.58 14.06
C SER A 226 -7.95 -1.46 14.22
N ASP A 227 -6.95 -1.65 15.07
CA ASP A 227 -5.87 -0.68 15.26
C ASP A 227 -4.96 -0.62 14.03
N LEU A 228 -4.69 -1.78 13.44
CA LEU A 228 -3.96 -1.88 12.18
C LEU A 228 -4.70 -1.17 11.04
N SER A 229 -6.04 -1.19 11.00
CA SER A 229 -6.80 -0.48 9.97
C SER A 229 -6.64 1.04 10.05
N LEU A 230 -6.55 1.60 11.27
CA LEU A 230 -6.25 3.02 11.47
C LEU A 230 -4.79 3.35 11.13
N ALA A 231 -3.84 2.51 11.53
CA ALA A 231 -2.42 2.70 11.19
C ALA A 231 -2.17 2.64 9.68
N THR A 232 -2.82 1.70 8.98
CA THR A 232 -2.76 1.59 7.52
C THR A 232 -3.40 2.79 6.83
N PHE A 233 -4.54 3.29 7.31
CA PHE A 233 -5.15 4.52 6.81
C PHE A 233 -4.18 5.71 6.92
N ALA A 234 -3.55 5.91 8.08
CA ALA A 234 -2.59 6.98 8.27
C ALA A 234 -1.35 6.83 7.37
N SER A 235 -0.85 5.61 7.22
CA SER A 235 0.30 5.31 6.36
C SER A 235 0.00 5.58 4.88
N LEU A 236 -1.19 5.20 4.40
CA LEU A 236 -1.64 5.50 3.04
C LEU A 236 -1.75 7.02 2.79
N LEU A 237 -2.12 7.78 3.82
CA LEU A 237 -2.23 9.23 3.73
C LEU A 237 -0.84 9.89 3.64
N ILE A 238 0.14 9.42 4.41
CA ILE A 238 1.54 9.86 4.31
C ILE A 238 2.13 9.48 2.93
N GLU A 239 1.86 8.27 2.45
CA GLU A 239 2.29 7.84 1.12
C GLU A 239 1.66 8.70 0.02
N PHE A 240 0.39 9.08 0.16
CA PHE A 240 -0.28 10.01 -0.74
C PHE A 240 0.45 11.37 -0.82
N VAL A 241 0.93 11.91 0.30
CA VAL A 241 1.76 13.14 0.32
C VAL A 241 3.05 12.95 -0.49
N ALA A 242 3.74 11.82 -0.31
CA ALA A 242 4.93 11.50 -1.10
C ALA A 242 4.64 11.40 -2.61
N ARG A 243 3.47 10.87 -2.99
CA ARG A 243 3.05 10.82 -4.41
C ARG A 243 2.68 12.19 -4.96
N LEU A 244 2.11 13.09 -4.16
CA LEU A 244 1.84 14.47 -4.58
C LEU A 244 3.12 15.22 -4.91
N GLN A 245 4.20 15.03 -4.14
CA GLN A 245 5.51 15.60 -4.46
C GLN A 245 6.00 15.19 -5.85
N ASN A 246 5.79 13.93 -6.23
CA ASN A 246 6.15 13.43 -7.57
C ASN A 246 5.27 14.02 -8.67
N LEU A 247 3.97 14.21 -8.39
CA LEU A 247 3.05 14.86 -9.31
C LEU A 247 3.43 16.33 -9.56
N VAL A 248 3.76 17.08 -8.51
CA VAL A 248 4.21 18.48 -8.61
C VAL A 248 5.47 18.58 -9.47
N ARG A 249 6.46 17.71 -9.26
CA ARG A 249 7.69 17.67 -10.08
C ARG A 249 7.39 17.34 -11.54
N ALA A 250 6.57 16.33 -11.80
CA ALA A 250 6.17 15.97 -13.16
C ALA A 250 5.42 17.10 -13.87
N TYR A 251 4.59 17.84 -13.13
CA TYR A 251 3.88 19.00 -13.65
C TYR A 251 4.83 20.16 -13.97
N ASP A 252 5.80 20.44 -13.10
CA ASP A 252 6.79 21.50 -13.35
C ASP A 252 7.62 21.20 -14.60
N ASP A 253 8.10 19.95 -14.75
CA ASP A 253 8.77 19.46 -15.96
C ASP A 253 7.92 19.65 -17.22
N LEU A 254 6.62 19.33 -17.13
CA LEU A 254 5.68 19.54 -18.22
C LEU A 254 5.56 21.02 -18.56
N SER A 255 5.33 21.86 -17.56
CA SER A 255 5.10 23.29 -17.73
C SER A 255 6.30 23.99 -18.39
N GLN A 256 7.51 23.55 -18.05
CA GLN A 256 8.76 24.01 -18.63
C GLN A 256 8.89 23.61 -20.09
N LYS A 257 8.76 22.31 -20.40
CA LYS A 257 8.96 21.81 -21.77
C LYS A 257 7.86 22.25 -22.72
N ALA A 258 6.65 22.43 -22.21
CA ALA A 258 5.49 22.85 -22.98
C ALA A 258 5.36 24.39 -23.10
N ASN A 259 6.32 25.15 -22.55
CA ASN A 259 6.32 26.62 -22.56
C ASN A 259 5.01 27.21 -22.03
N PHE A 260 4.55 26.74 -20.87
CA PHE A 260 3.37 27.30 -20.20
C PHE A 260 3.62 28.77 -19.84
N LYS A 261 2.54 29.55 -19.78
CA LYS A 261 2.61 30.96 -19.44
C LYS A 261 3.05 31.12 -17.99
N GLU A 262 3.81 32.16 -17.69
CA GLU A 262 4.05 32.52 -16.30
C GLU A 262 2.72 32.81 -15.61
N ALA A 263 2.60 32.35 -14.38
CA ALA A 263 1.43 32.63 -13.61
C ALA A 263 1.42 34.12 -13.24
N VAL A 264 0.33 34.80 -13.59
CA VAL A 264 0.14 36.21 -13.26
C VAL A 264 0.02 36.31 -11.74
N ALA A 265 0.99 36.96 -11.10
CA ALA A 265 0.89 37.33 -9.69
C ALA A 265 -0.39 38.18 -9.53
N LYS A 266 -1.37 37.65 -8.80
CA LYS A 266 -2.56 38.39 -8.40
C LYS A 266 -2.38 38.92 -6.99
#